data_AF-A0A8F4J876-F1
#
_entry.id   AF-A0A8F4J876-F1
#
_cell.length_a   1.000
_cell.length_b   1.000
_cell.length_c   1.000
_cell.angle_alpha   90.00
_cell.angle_beta   90.00
_cell.angle_gamma   90.00
#
_symmetry.space_group_name_H-M   'P 1'
#
loop_
_entity.id
_entity.type
_entity.pdbx_description
1 polymer ?
#
loop_
_entity_poly.entity_id
_entity_poly.type
_entity_poly.pdbx_seq_one_letter_code
_entity_poly.pdbx_strand_id
1 'polypeptide(L)'
;MSTTMDINAIPRTAVRYGIAASRLPLTAAEVVLGHRDEPTWGPTVAFDRVQAQVKEALGGALHDDVLVEEGRLIAAKLAKQDQASTLDALAAERRDEAADELEAARARAAAQRKAAATAAERKKQAAAKQAASAERSAAESARKQQALVEQATASAAEAVERQGRTARLAAIDAEQAALDTQKAAAAKARKAKAAERRIAASKAARTS
;
A
#
# COMPACT_ATOMS: atom_id res chain seq x y z
N MET A 1 -80.06 31.65 57.77
CA MET A 1 -79.14 32.55 57.05
C MET A 1 -78.06 31.68 56.44
N SER A 2 -78.24 31.26 55.18
CA SER A 2 -77.22 30.54 54.43
C SER A 2 -76.70 31.47 53.35
N THR A 3 -75.44 31.88 53.49
CA THR A 3 -74.72 32.66 52.49
C THR A 3 -74.21 31.69 51.42
N THR A 4 -75.05 31.36 50.43
CA THR A 4 -74.58 30.72 49.19
C THR A 4 -73.79 31.77 48.42
N MET A 5 -72.46 31.68 48.49
CA MET A 5 -71.57 32.49 47.68
C MET A 5 -71.78 32.09 46.21
N ASP A 6 -72.25 33.05 45.40
CA ASP A 6 -72.48 32.89 43.97
C ASP A 6 -71.13 32.62 43.28
N ILE A 7 -70.85 31.35 42.94
CA ILE A 7 -69.59 30.93 42.30
C ILE A 7 -69.45 31.52 40.88
N ASN A 8 -70.56 32.01 40.32
CA ASN A 8 -70.62 32.72 39.03
C ASN A 8 -70.13 34.18 39.09
N ALA A 9 -69.81 34.71 40.28
CA ALA A 9 -69.43 36.11 40.45
C ALA A 9 -67.92 36.36 40.53
N ILE A 10 -67.06 35.35 40.32
CA ILE A 10 -65.62 35.58 40.28
C ILE A 10 -65.27 36.26 38.94
N PRO A 11 -64.76 37.50 38.94
CA PRO A 11 -64.41 38.18 37.70
C PRO A 11 -63.28 37.43 37.01
N ARG A 12 -63.49 37.02 35.76
CA ARG A 12 -62.46 36.39 34.89
C ARG A 12 -61.12 37.14 34.94
N THR A 13 -61.19 38.47 35.04
CA THR A 13 -60.05 39.37 35.20
C THR A 13 -59.20 39.05 36.43
N ALA A 14 -59.82 38.76 37.58
CA ALA A 14 -59.11 38.44 38.82
C ALA A 14 -58.36 37.10 38.71
N VAL A 15 -58.97 36.10 38.08
CA VAL A 15 -58.33 34.78 37.83
C VAL A 15 -57.14 34.94 36.88
N ARG A 16 -57.31 35.69 35.79
CA ARG A 16 -56.21 35.96 34.84
C ARG A 16 -55.06 36.74 35.47
N TYR A 17 -55.34 37.78 36.24
CA TYR A 17 -54.29 38.53 36.94
C TYR A 17 -53.60 37.70 38.02
N GLY A 18 -54.34 36.87 38.77
CA GLY A 18 -53.76 35.96 39.76
C GLY A 18 -52.80 34.94 39.14
N ILE A 19 -53.22 34.31 38.03
CA ILE A 19 -52.39 33.35 37.28
C ILE A 19 -51.20 34.04 36.60
N ALA A 20 -51.35 35.29 36.14
CA ALA A 20 -50.23 36.05 35.57
C ALA A 20 -49.22 36.48 36.64
N ALA A 21 -49.71 36.92 37.81
CA ALA A 21 -48.87 37.36 38.93
C ALA A 21 -48.05 36.22 39.53
N SER A 22 -48.56 34.99 39.54
CA SER A 22 -47.81 33.83 40.05
C SER A 22 -46.58 33.48 39.21
N ARG A 23 -46.48 33.97 37.96
CA ARG A 23 -45.30 33.81 37.10
C ARG A 23 -44.18 34.81 37.41
N LEU A 24 -44.48 35.96 38.03
CA LEU A 24 -43.50 37.03 38.25
C LEU A 24 -42.24 36.57 39.02
N PRO A 25 -42.34 35.75 40.09
CA PRO A 25 -41.16 35.25 40.79
C PRO A 25 -40.27 34.40 39.88
N LEU A 26 -40.88 33.58 39.03
CA LEU A 26 -40.15 32.73 38.09
C LEU A 26 -39.46 33.55 37.00
N THR A 27 -40.15 34.54 36.43
CA THR A 27 -39.56 35.43 35.43
C THR A 27 -38.40 36.26 36.00
N ALA A 28 -38.46 36.66 37.28
CA ALA A 28 -37.33 37.30 37.92
C ALA A 28 -36.13 36.34 38.04
N ALA A 29 -36.36 35.07 38.38
CA ALA A 29 -35.31 34.05 38.42
C ALA A 29 -34.72 33.76 37.02
N GLU A 30 -35.56 33.66 35.98
CA GLU A 30 -35.12 33.50 34.58
C GLU A 30 -34.18 34.64 34.16
N VAL A 31 -34.51 35.88 34.53
CA VAL A 31 -33.69 37.06 34.21
C VAL A 31 -32.36 37.06 34.98
N VAL A 32 -32.40 36.79 36.29
CA VAL A 32 -31.20 36.80 37.15
C VAL A 32 -30.22 35.68 36.77
N LEU A 33 -30.75 34.51 36.40
CA LEU A 33 -29.95 33.34 36.06
C LEU A 33 -29.59 33.24 34.57
N GLY A 34 -30.04 34.20 33.74
CA GLY A 34 -29.72 34.24 32.32
C GLY A 34 -30.47 33.23 31.45
N HIS A 35 -31.56 32.64 31.95
CA HIS A 35 -32.39 31.65 31.25
C HIS A 35 -33.61 32.27 30.55
N ARG A 36 -33.68 33.60 30.40
CA ARG A 36 -34.83 34.31 29.80
C ARG A 36 -35.17 33.82 28.38
N ASP A 37 -34.14 33.48 27.61
CA ASP A 37 -34.29 33.02 26.22
C ASP A 37 -34.17 31.49 26.09
N GLU A 38 -34.16 30.77 27.21
CA GLU A 38 -34.07 29.31 27.25
C GLU A 38 -35.44 28.69 27.59
N PRO A 39 -36.29 28.43 26.58
CA PRO A 39 -37.62 27.88 26.81
C PRO A 39 -37.61 26.44 27.33
N THR A 40 -36.45 25.77 27.31
CA THR A 40 -36.22 24.41 27.81
C THR A 40 -35.77 24.38 29.27
N TRP A 41 -35.65 25.53 29.94
CA TRP A 41 -35.24 25.56 31.34
C TRP A 41 -36.23 24.80 32.21
N GLY A 42 -35.73 23.84 32.99
CA GLY A 42 -36.55 22.89 33.75
C GLY A 42 -37.65 23.52 34.61
N PRO A 43 -37.34 24.58 35.40
CA PRO A 43 -38.35 25.30 36.17
C PRO A 43 -39.45 25.96 35.33
N THR A 44 -39.11 26.54 34.17
CA THR A 44 -40.09 27.14 33.24
C THR A 44 -41.01 26.09 32.65
N VAL A 45 -40.47 24.97 32.21
CA VAL A 45 -41.25 23.84 31.66
C VAL A 45 -42.16 23.25 32.74
N ALA A 46 -41.67 23.06 33.96
CA ALA A 46 -42.46 22.54 35.07
C ALA A 46 -43.62 23.49 35.45
N PHE A 47 -43.35 24.80 35.51
CA PHE A 47 -44.38 25.80 35.76
C PHE A 47 -45.43 25.83 34.65
N ASP A 48 -45.03 25.79 33.38
CA ASP A 48 -45.94 25.77 32.24
C ASP A 48 -46.84 24.52 32.25
N ARG A 49 -46.32 23.35 32.65
CA ARG A 49 -47.13 22.12 32.83
C ARG A 49 -48.20 22.29 33.91
N VAL A 50 -47.81 22.83 35.07
CA VAL A 50 -48.76 23.09 36.17
C VAL A 50 -49.79 24.14 35.74
N GLN A 51 -49.36 25.20 35.06
CA GLN A 51 -50.23 26.26 34.59
C GLN A 51 -51.26 25.75 33.57
N ALA A 52 -50.86 24.84 32.66
CA ALA A 52 -51.78 24.20 31.72
C ALA A 52 -52.88 23.41 32.46
N GLN A 53 -52.49 22.55 33.42
CA GLN A 53 -53.43 21.76 34.21
C GLN A 53 -54.38 22.62 35.05
N VAL A 54 -53.86 23.66 35.69
CA VAL A 54 -54.66 24.60 36.50
C VAL A 54 -55.68 25.34 35.62
N LYS A 55 -55.28 25.77 34.42
CA LYS A 55 -56.19 26.46 33.48
C LYS A 55 -57.28 25.54 32.95
N GLU A 56 -56.96 24.28 32.63
CA GLU A 56 -57.96 23.30 32.20
C GLU A 56 -58.94 22.93 33.32
N ALA A 57 -58.44 22.69 34.55
CA ALA A 57 -59.27 22.34 35.69
C ALA A 57 -60.19 23.48 36.13
N LEU A 58 -59.66 24.72 36.21
CA LEU A 58 -60.46 25.90 36.52
C LEU A 58 -61.43 26.25 35.39
N GLY A 59 -61.01 26.08 34.13
CA GLY A 59 -61.86 26.32 32.97
C GLY A 59 -63.04 25.37 32.92
N GLY A 60 -62.82 24.08 33.19
CA GLY A 60 -63.90 23.09 33.29
C GLY A 60 -64.85 23.35 34.46
N ALA A 61 -64.34 23.75 35.63
CA ALA A 61 -65.16 24.07 36.79
C ALA A 61 -66.01 25.34 36.59
N LEU A 62 -65.45 26.36 35.92
CA LEU A 62 -66.10 27.65 35.68
C LEU A 62 -66.87 27.70 34.34
N HIS A 63 -66.90 26.60 33.58
CA HIS A 63 -67.45 26.55 32.22
C HIS A 63 -66.87 27.66 31.30
N ASP A 64 -65.56 27.92 31.44
CA ASP A 64 -64.81 28.92 30.67
C ASP A 64 -63.95 28.23 29.60
N ASP A 65 -64.53 28.06 28.41
CA ASP A 65 -63.86 27.42 27.26
C ASP A 65 -62.54 28.11 26.87
N VAL A 66 -62.43 29.42 27.08
CA VAL A 66 -61.20 30.17 26.75
C VAL A 66 -60.04 29.71 27.63
N LEU A 67 -60.30 29.46 28.91
CA LEU A 67 -59.27 29.02 29.85
C LEU A 67 -58.84 27.57 29.55
N VAL A 68 -59.79 26.73 29.15
CA VAL A 68 -59.52 25.36 28.67
C VAL A 68 -58.64 25.39 27.42
N GLU A 69 -58.97 26.21 26.41
CA GLU A 69 -58.19 26.34 25.19
C GLU A 69 -56.80 26.93 25.44
N GLU A 70 -56.65 27.92 26.35
CA GLU A 70 -55.33 28.42 26.75
C GLU A 70 -54.47 27.32 27.40
N GLY A 71 -55.06 26.44 28.21
CA GLY A 71 -54.37 25.30 28.82
C GLY A 71 -53.90 24.28 27.78
N ARG A 72 -54.80 23.92 26.84
CA ARG A 72 -54.48 23.02 25.72
C ARG A 72 -53.36 23.58 24.83
N LEU A 73 -53.35 24.88 24.57
CA LEU A 73 -52.31 25.53 23.78
C LEU A 73 -50.94 25.43 24.47
N ILE A 74 -50.87 25.63 25.78
CA ILE A 74 -49.63 25.48 26.55
C ILE A 74 -49.17 24.02 26.52
N ALA A 75 -50.07 23.05 26.74
CA ALA A 75 -49.74 21.62 26.67
C ALA A 75 -49.20 21.22 25.28
N ALA A 76 -49.84 21.70 24.20
CA ALA A 76 -49.38 21.45 22.83
C ALA A 76 -48.01 22.06 22.55
N LYS A 77 -47.74 23.28 23.04
CA LYS A 77 -46.41 23.92 22.94
C LYS A 77 -45.34 23.07 23.62
N LEU A 78 -45.59 22.60 24.84
CA LEU A 78 -44.63 21.76 25.58
C LEU A 78 -44.38 20.42 24.89
N ALA A 79 -45.42 19.78 24.35
CA ALA A 79 -45.27 18.55 23.57
C ALA A 79 -44.40 18.77 22.31
N LYS A 80 -44.53 19.91 21.64
CA LYS A 80 -43.68 20.26 20.48
C LYS A 80 -42.23 20.53 20.88
N GLN A 81 -42.00 21.17 22.01
CA GLN A 81 -40.65 21.39 22.53
C GLN A 81 -39.97 20.09 22.94
N ASP A 82 -40.69 19.19 23.59
CA ASP A 82 -40.20 17.85 23.96
C ASP A 82 -39.81 17.04 22.72
N GLN A 83 -40.68 17.05 21.70
CA GLN A 83 -40.40 16.44 20.40
C GLN A 83 -39.15 17.04 19.73
N ALA A 84 -39.01 18.37 19.73
CA ALA A 84 -37.85 19.05 19.17
C ALA A 84 -36.56 18.65 19.92
N SER A 85 -36.58 18.65 21.26
CA SER A 85 -35.42 18.27 22.07
C SER A 85 -34.98 16.81 21.83
N THR A 86 -35.94 15.91 21.63
CA THR A 86 -35.67 14.50 21.31
C THR A 86 -35.04 14.35 19.92
N LEU A 87 -35.54 15.11 18.93
CA LEU A 87 -34.97 15.13 17.59
C LEU A 87 -33.56 15.72 17.56
N ASP A 88 -33.30 16.76 18.35
CA ASP A 88 -31.97 17.36 18.46
C ASP A 88 -30.99 16.40 19.14
N ALA A 89 -31.41 15.72 20.21
CA ALA A 89 -30.59 14.69 20.86
C ALA A 89 -30.26 13.54 19.90
N LEU A 90 -31.25 13.04 19.15
CA LEU A 90 -31.04 12.02 18.13
C LEU A 90 -30.11 12.52 17.01
N ALA A 91 -30.27 13.77 16.57
CA ALA A 91 -29.41 14.35 15.55
C ALA A 91 -27.96 14.50 16.03
N ALA A 92 -27.75 14.83 17.30
CA ALA A 92 -26.41 14.88 17.90
C ALA A 92 -25.77 13.49 17.94
N GLU A 93 -26.49 12.48 18.45
CA GLU A 93 -26.04 11.09 18.46
C GLU A 93 -25.64 10.61 17.05
N ARG A 94 -26.48 10.87 16.04
CA ARG A 94 -26.18 10.52 14.64
C ARG A 94 -24.96 11.24 14.08
N ARG A 95 -24.69 12.48 14.50
CA ARG A 95 -23.49 13.21 14.07
C ARG A 95 -22.24 12.60 14.69
N ASP A 96 -22.31 12.21 15.95
CA ASP A 96 -21.20 11.59 16.67
C ASP A 96 -20.90 10.20 16.06
N GLU A 97 -21.92 9.37 15.82
CA GLU A 97 -21.79 8.09 15.10
C GLU A 97 -21.12 8.28 13.73
N ALA A 98 -21.58 9.25 12.94
CA ALA A 98 -21.02 9.53 11.62
C ALA A 98 -19.57 10.04 11.68
N ALA A 99 -19.21 10.81 12.72
CA ALA A 99 -17.84 11.27 12.93
C ALA A 99 -16.91 10.10 13.25
N ASP A 100 -17.33 9.19 14.13
CA ASP A 100 -16.59 7.98 14.48
C ASP A 100 -16.40 7.05 13.27
N GLU A 101 -17.45 6.83 12.49
CA GLU A 101 -17.38 6.04 11.26
C GLU A 101 -16.40 6.64 10.24
N LEU A 102 -16.43 7.95 10.09
CA LEU A 102 -15.54 8.68 9.20
C LEU A 102 -14.08 8.58 9.66
N GLU A 103 -13.82 8.72 10.96
CA GLU A 103 -12.48 8.55 11.53
C GLU A 103 -11.98 7.12 11.33
N ALA A 104 -12.80 6.11 11.62
CA ALA A 104 -12.47 4.71 11.39
C ALA A 104 -12.21 4.41 9.91
N ALA A 105 -12.97 5.00 8.99
CA ALA A 105 -12.74 4.89 7.55
C ALA A 105 -11.39 5.51 7.14
N ARG A 106 -11.07 6.70 7.66
CA ARG A 106 -9.78 7.36 7.41
C ARG A 106 -8.60 6.55 7.95
N ALA A 107 -8.71 6.01 9.16
CA ALA A 107 -7.69 5.16 9.77
C ALA A 107 -7.44 3.88 8.95
N ARG A 108 -8.52 3.21 8.50
CA ARG A 108 -8.43 2.04 7.62
C ARG A 108 -7.75 2.36 6.28
N ALA A 109 -8.13 3.46 5.65
CA ALA A 109 -7.52 3.90 4.39
C ALA A 109 -6.02 4.22 4.56
N ALA A 110 -5.64 4.89 5.66
CA ALA A 110 -4.24 5.19 5.97
C ALA A 110 -3.43 3.90 6.21
N ALA A 111 -3.98 2.95 6.96
CA ALA A 111 -3.36 1.66 7.21
C ALA A 111 -3.14 0.87 5.90
N GLN A 112 -4.15 0.84 5.02
CA GLN A 112 -4.05 0.19 3.71
C GLN A 112 -2.95 0.83 2.84
N ARG A 113 -2.88 2.17 2.79
CA ARG A 113 -1.82 2.88 2.04
C ARG A 113 -0.43 2.53 2.57
N LYS A 114 -0.25 2.52 3.90
CA LYS A 114 1.02 2.16 4.54
C LYS A 114 1.41 0.71 4.25
N ALA A 115 0.45 -0.21 4.32
CA ALA A 115 0.68 -1.63 4.01
C ALA A 115 1.07 -1.82 2.54
N ALA A 116 0.37 -1.17 1.61
CA ALA A 116 0.66 -1.22 0.18
C ALA A 116 2.06 -0.65 -0.14
N ALA A 117 2.42 0.50 0.45
CA ALA A 117 3.74 1.09 0.28
C ALA A 117 4.86 0.16 0.80
N THR A 118 4.65 -0.44 1.98
CA THR A 118 5.61 -1.40 2.55
C THR A 118 5.75 -2.65 1.69
N ALA A 119 4.65 -3.18 1.16
CA ALA A 119 4.67 -4.35 0.27
C ALA A 119 5.39 -4.04 -1.06
N ALA A 120 5.14 -2.87 -1.63
CA ALA A 120 5.81 -2.41 -2.85
C ALA A 120 7.32 -2.29 -2.64
N GLU A 121 7.75 -1.70 -1.53
CA GLU A 121 9.17 -1.55 -1.21
C GLU A 121 9.85 -2.92 -0.99
N ARG A 122 9.20 -3.83 -0.26
CA ARG A 122 9.69 -5.21 -0.10
C ARG A 122 9.85 -5.92 -1.45
N LYS A 123 8.88 -5.77 -2.35
CA LYS A 123 8.94 -6.36 -3.70
C LYS A 123 10.09 -5.77 -4.50
N LYS A 124 10.30 -4.45 -4.43
CA LYS A 124 11.41 -3.77 -5.10
C LYS A 124 12.77 -4.27 -4.58
N GLN A 125 12.93 -4.39 -3.26
CA GLN A 125 14.16 -4.91 -2.66
C GLN A 125 14.41 -6.38 -3.02
N ALA A 126 13.37 -7.21 -3.02
CA ALA A 126 13.48 -8.61 -3.42
C ALA A 126 13.90 -8.73 -4.90
N ALA A 127 13.28 -7.95 -5.79
CA ALA A 127 13.64 -7.93 -7.20
C ALA A 127 15.09 -7.44 -7.42
N ALA A 128 15.53 -6.40 -6.71
CA ALA A 128 16.90 -5.91 -6.79
C ALA A 128 17.92 -6.96 -6.31
N LYS A 129 17.63 -7.67 -5.21
CA LYS A 129 18.48 -8.77 -4.72
C LYS A 129 18.55 -9.92 -5.73
N GLN A 130 17.42 -10.30 -6.32
CA GLN A 130 17.37 -11.37 -7.31
C GLN A 130 18.14 -11.01 -8.58
N ALA A 131 18.00 -9.77 -9.07
CA ALA A 131 18.76 -9.26 -10.21
C ALA A 131 20.27 -9.28 -9.92
N ALA A 132 20.69 -8.77 -8.76
CA ALA A 132 22.09 -8.77 -8.37
C ALA A 132 22.67 -10.19 -8.22
N SER A 133 21.90 -11.15 -7.69
CA SER A 133 22.35 -12.55 -7.62
C SER A 133 22.45 -13.19 -9.01
N ALA A 134 21.50 -12.91 -9.89
CA ALA A 134 21.50 -13.43 -11.26
C ALA A 134 22.71 -12.89 -12.03
N GLU A 135 22.99 -11.59 -11.93
CA GLU A 135 24.15 -10.96 -12.57
C GLU A 135 25.48 -11.56 -12.07
N ARG A 136 25.63 -11.76 -10.75
CA ARG A 136 26.82 -12.42 -10.20
C ARG A 136 26.98 -13.85 -10.73
N SER A 137 25.90 -14.63 -10.75
CA SER A 137 25.94 -16.00 -11.25
C SER A 137 26.27 -16.07 -12.74
N ALA A 138 25.76 -15.12 -13.54
CA ALA A 138 26.07 -15.01 -14.96
C ALA A 138 27.53 -14.62 -15.17
N ALA A 139 28.05 -13.64 -14.42
CA ALA A 139 29.44 -13.21 -14.49
C ALA A 139 30.41 -14.34 -14.09
N GLU A 140 30.10 -15.09 -13.02
CA GLU A 140 30.89 -16.27 -12.62
C GLU A 140 30.88 -17.36 -13.69
N SER A 141 29.72 -17.63 -14.29
CA SER A 141 29.59 -18.63 -15.36
C SER A 141 30.38 -18.22 -16.61
N ALA A 142 30.31 -16.93 -17.00
CA ALA A 142 31.08 -16.38 -18.11
C ALA A 142 32.58 -16.49 -17.85
N ARG A 143 33.06 -16.14 -16.64
CA ARG A 143 34.47 -16.29 -16.26
C ARG A 143 34.94 -17.75 -16.32
N LYS A 144 34.12 -18.69 -15.83
CA LYS A 144 34.42 -20.12 -15.92
C LYS A 144 34.52 -20.60 -17.36
N GLN A 145 33.58 -20.20 -18.22
CA GLN A 145 33.62 -20.54 -19.64
C GLN A 145 34.86 -19.96 -20.32
N GLN A 146 35.20 -18.70 -20.04
CA GLN A 146 36.39 -18.07 -20.60
C GLN A 146 37.66 -18.81 -20.17
N ALA A 147 37.81 -19.13 -18.88
CA ALA A 147 38.95 -19.90 -18.38
C ALA A 147 39.05 -21.29 -19.04
N LEU A 148 37.93 -21.98 -19.26
CA LEU A 148 37.89 -23.25 -19.96
C LEU A 148 38.32 -23.11 -21.43
N VAL A 149 37.87 -22.06 -22.12
CA VAL A 149 38.27 -21.78 -23.50
C VAL A 149 39.76 -21.45 -23.60
N GLU A 150 40.28 -20.64 -22.68
CA GLU A 150 41.71 -20.31 -22.61
C GLU A 150 42.56 -21.57 -22.38
N GLN A 151 42.15 -22.44 -21.45
CA GLN A 151 42.83 -23.71 -21.18
C GLN A 151 42.77 -24.68 -22.38
N ALA A 152 41.61 -24.78 -23.04
CA ALA A 152 41.44 -25.58 -24.24
C ALA A 152 42.31 -25.05 -25.39
N THR A 153 42.40 -23.73 -25.54
CA THR A 153 43.23 -23.09 -26.58
C THR A 153 44.72 -23.31 -26.33
N ALA A 154 45.16 -23.15 -25.07
CA ALA A 154 46.55 -23.40 -24.68
C ALA A 154 46.96 -24.86 -24.91
N SER A 155 46.12 -25.82 -24.48
CA SER A 155 46.39 -27.24 -24.70
C SER A 155 46.38 -27.63 -26.18
N ALA A 156 45.50 -27.05 -26.99
CA ALA A 156 45.49 -27.23 -28.44
C ALA A 156 46.76 -26.66 -29.10
N ALA A 157 47.21 -25.47 -28.70
CA ALA A 157 48.45 -24.86 -29.20
C ALA A 157 49.68 -25.73 -28.88
N GLU A 158 49.78 -26.24 -27.65
CA GLU A 158 50.86 -27.16 -27.26
C GLU A 158 50.82 -28.47 -28.06
N ALA A 159 49.62 -29.02 -28.32
CA ALA A 159 49.47 -30.24 -29.10
C ALA A 159 49.94 -30.03 -30.55
N VAL A 160 49.56 -28.90 -31.16
CA VAL A 160 50.03 -28.50 -32.50
C VAL A 160 51.55 -28.30 -32.52
N GLU A 161 52.13 -27.65 -31.52
CA GLU A 161 53.58 -27.46 -31.43
C GLU A 161 54.32 -28.80 -31.30
N ARG A 162 53.81 -29.73 -30.47
CA ARG A 162 54.35 -31.08 -30.34
C ARG A 162 54.29 -31.84 -31.66
N GLN A 163 53.15 -31.84 -32.34
CA GLN A 163 53.00 -32.47 -33.66
C GLN A 163 53.96 -31.85 -34.69
N GLY A 164 54.09 -30.51 -34.69
CA GLY A 164 55.02 -29.80 -35.56
C GLY A 164 56.48 -30.18 -35.31
N ARG A 165 56.90 -30.33 -34.05
CA ARG A 165 58.24 -30.82 -33.69
C ARG A 165 58.48 -32.25 -34.16
N THR A 166 57.54 -33.16 -33.91
CA THR A 166 57.63 -34.55 -34.36
C THR A 166 57.71 -34.65 -35.88
N ALA A 167 56.88 -33.89 -36.61
CA ALA A 167 56.90 -33.86 -38.07
C ALA A 167 58.23 -33.31 -38.63
N ARG A 168 58.80 -32.27 -38.01
CA ARG A 168 60.11 -31.73 -38.39
C ARG A 168 61.24 -32.74 -38.18
N LEU A 169 61.25 -33.44 -37.05
CA LEU A 169 62.23 -34.49 -36.79
C LEU A 169 62.13 -35.61 -37.82
N ALA A 170 60.91 -36.10 -38.09
CA ALA A 170 60.68 -37.12 -39.11
C ALA A 170 61.10 -36.66 -40.52
N ALA A 171 60.90 -35.39 -40.86
CA ALA A 171 61.36 -34.82 -42.13
C ALA A 171 62.89 -34.79 -42.23
N ILE A 172 63.59 -34.39 -41.15
CA ILE A 172 65.05 -34.40 -41.08
C ILE A 172 65.59 -35.83 -41.25
N ASP A 173 65.01 -36.82 -40.57
CA ASP A 173 65.41 -38.22 -40.69
C ASP A 173 65.20 -38.74 -42.12
N ALA A 174 64.07 -38.38 -42.75
CA ALA A 174 63.79 -38.72 -44.14
C ALA A 174 64.78 -38.07 -45.13
N GLU A 175 65.12 -36.78 -44.93
CA GLU A 175 66.13 -36.09 -45.73
C GLU A 175 67.53 -36.72 -45.58
N GLN A 176 67.93 -37.08 -44.36
CA GLN A 176 69.20 -37.77 -44.12
C GLN A 176 69.24 -39.13 -44.82
N ALA A 177 68.19 -39.93 -44.70
CA ALA A 177 68.09 -41.22 -45.40
C ALA A 177 68.13 -41.06 -46.93
N ALA A 178 67.48 -40.02 -47.47
CA ALA A 178 67.53 -39.70 -48.89
C ALA A 178 68.95 -39.29 -49.34
N LEU A 179 69.63 -38.44 -48.56
CA LEU A 179 71.01 -38.02 -48.82
C LEU A 179 71.99 -39.19 -48.78
N ASP A 180 71.84 -40.10 -47.82
CA ASP A 180 72.69 -41.28 -47.72
C ASP A 180 72.46 -42.25 -48.89
N THR A 181 71.21 -42.40 -49.32
CA THR A 181 70.86 -43.14 -50.54
C THR A 181 71.51 -42.51 -51.78
N GLN A 182 71.44 -41.19 -51.94
CA GLN A 182 72.09 -40.46 -53.04
C GLN A 182 73.62 -40.62 -53.01
N LYS A 183 74.25 -40.50 -51.84
CA LYS A 183 75.70 -40.70 -51.68
C LYS A 183 76.11 -42.12 -52.05
N ALA A 184 75.35 -43.13 -51.61
CA ALA A 184 75.60 -44.52 -51.95
C ALA A 184 75.45 -44.78 -53.46
N ALA A 185 74.42 -44.20 -54.09
CA ALA A 185 74.23 -44.26 -55.54
C ALA A 185 75.39 -43.59 -56.31
N ALA A 186 75.80 -42.39 -55.89
CA ALA A 186 76.93 -41.67 -56.47
C ALA A 186 78.26 -42.43 -56.31
N ALA A 187 78.49 -43.05 -55.15
CA ALA A 187 79.66 -43.89 -54.91
C ALA A 187 79.67 -45.13 -55.81
N LYS A 188 78.53 -45.81 -55.98
CA LYS A 188 78.37 -46.92 -56.93
C LYS A 188 78.65 -46.45 -58.37
N ALA A 189 78.10 -45.31 -58.79
CA ALA A 189 78.34 -44.75 -60.12
C ALA A 189 79.83 -44.39 -60.36
N ARG A 190 80.52 -43.85 -59.37
CA ARG A 190 81.97 -43.61 -59.43
C ARG A 190 82.76 -44.91 -59.58
N LYS A 191 82.41 -45.95 -58.80
CA LYS A 191 83.04 -47.28 -58.92
C LYS A 191 82.81 -47.89 -60.31
N ALA A 192 81.60 -47.79 -60.85
CA ALA A 192 81.28 -48.24 -62.21
C ALA A 192 82.13 -47.52 -63.27
N LYS A 193 82.18 -46.18 -63.24
CA LYS A 193 83.05 -45.40 -64.15
C LYS A 193 84.54 -45.75 -64.01
N ALA A 194 85.02 -46.00 -62.79
CA ALA A 194 86.41 -46.43 -62.56
C ALA A 194 86.68 -47.83 -63.13
N ALA A 195 85.73 -48.76 -63.01
CA ALA A 195 85.82 -50.08 -63.63
C ALA A 195 85.81 -49.99 -65.16
N GLU A 196 84.92 -49.18 -65.75
CA GLU A 196 84.90 -48.90 -67.19
C GLU A 196 86.23 -48.33 -67.68
N ARG A 197 86.81 -47.35 -66.97
CA ARG A 197 88.15 -46.81 -67.29
C ARG A 197 89.24 -47.88 -67.24
N ARG A 198 89.22 -48.77 -66.24
CA ARG A 198 90.18 -49.89 -66.14
C ARG A 198 90.01 -50.88 -67.30
N ILE A 199 88.77 -51.21 -67.66
CA ILE A 199 88.47 -52.08 -68.82
C ILE A 199 88.96 -51.42 -70.12
N ALA A 200 88.69 -50.14 -70.31
CA ALA A 200 89.14 -49.38 -71.48
C ALA A 200 90.68 -49.32 -71.57
N ALA A 201 91.37 -49.04 -70.46
CA ALA A 201 92.84 -49.04 -70.40
C ALA A 201 93.43 -50.43 -70.68
N SER A 202 92.82 -51.50 -70.13
CA SER A 202 93.19 -52.89 -70.43
C SER A 202 93.01 -53.25 -71.90
N LYS A 203 91.92 -52.79 -72.55
CA LYS A 203 91.71 -52.99 -73.99
C LYS A 203 92.77 -52.27 -74.82
N ALA A 204 93.06 -51.01 -74.51
CA ALA A 204 94.07 -50.20 -75.19
C ALA A 204 95.47 -50.84 -75.09
N ALA A 205 95.87 -51.32 -73.91
CA ALA A 205 97.14 -52.02 -73.71
C ALA A 205 97.25 -53.38 -74.43
N ARG A 206 96.13 -53.96 -74.86
CA ARG A 206 96.08 -55.23 -75.61
C ARG A 206 96.05 -55.02 -77.13
N THR A 207 95.93 -53.77 -77.59
CA THR A 207 95.90 -53.38 -79.01
C THR A 207 97.16 -52.61 -79.45
N SER A 208 98.12 -52.39 -78.54
CA SER A 208 99.50 -51.94 -78.80
C SER A 208 100.45 -53.12 -78.71
#